data_AF-A0A815U1F6-F1
#
_entry.id   AF-A0A815U1F6-F1
#
_cell.length_a   1.000
_cell.length_b   1.000
_cell.length_c   1.000
_cell.angle_alpha   90.00
_cell.angle_beta   90.00
_cell.angle_gamma   90.00
#
_symmetry.space_group_name_H-M   'P 1'
#
loop_
_entity.id
_entity.type
_entity.pdbx_description
1 polymer ?
#
loop_
_entity_poly.entity_id
_entity_poly.type
_entity_poly.pdbx_seq_one_letter_code
_entity_poly.pdbx_strand_id
1 'polypeptide(L)'
;LGADSNTRSGGILCSDIYLACSFGDRTLTKILIECGGYVNILDRNGKTPLIYAFEYTSSNSTFDLISYLIERDAQINFKDQNG
;
A
#
# COMPACT_ATOMS: atom_id res chain seq x y z
N LEU A 1 -3.22 -3.21 19.84
CA LEU A 1 -2.76 -1.81 19.85
C LEU A 1 -1.34 -1.80 19.29
N GLY A 2 -1.10 -1.20 18.13
CA GLY A 2 0.23 -1.21 17.51
C GLY A 2 0.41 -0.19 16.39
N ALA A 3 -0.36 0.90 16.42
CA ALA A 3 -0.02 2.07 15.63
C ALA A 3 1.01 2.86 16.44
N ASP A 4 2.28 2.45 16.36
CA ASP A 4 3.40 3.27 16.81
C ASP A 4 3.39 4.54 15.97
N SER A 5 2.67 5.51 16.52
CA SER A 5 2.61 6.86 16.06
C SER A 5 3.97 7.47 16.36
N ASN A 6 4.68 7.89 15.30
CA ASN A 6 5.79 8.85 15.31
C ASN A 6 7.22 8.30 15.41
N THR A 7 7.86 8.05 14.26
CA THR A 7 9.26 8.49 14.07
C THR A 7 9.52 8.95 12.63
N ARG A 8 9.68 10.27 12.46
CA ARG A 8 10.46 10.99 11.43
C ARG A 8 10.21 10.55 9.97
N SER A 9 9.40 11.33 9.24
CA SER A 9 9.07 11.14 7.81
C SER A 9 8.20 9.92 7.45
N GLY A 10 8.10 8.89 8.30
CA GLY A 10 7.34 7.67 7.99
C GLY A 10 5.82 7.86 7.93
N GLY A 11 5.20 8.56 8.87
CA GLY A 11 3.72 8.59 9.01
C GLY A 11 2.94 9.19 7.83
N ILE A 12 3.52 10.16 7.13
CA ILE A 12 2.91 10.78 5.93
C ILE A 12 3.00 9.81 4.75
N LEU A 13 4.22 9.30 4.46
CA LEU A 13 4.45 8.30 3.41
C LEU A 13 3.58 7.05 3.57
N CYS A 14 3.35 6.62 4.82
CA CYS A 14 2.47 5.52 5.16
C CYS A 14 1.00 5.77 4.76
N SER A 15 0.50 7.00 4.89
CA SER A 15 -0.88 7.33 4.51
C SER A 15 -1.01 7.52 2.99
N ASP A 16 0.03 8.11 2.37
CA ASP A 16 0.04 8.44 0.95
C ASP A 16 0.10 7.20 0.05
N ILE A 17 0.73 6.11 0.50
CA ILE A 17 0.83 4.88 -0.31
C ILE A 17 -0.52 4.19 -0.48
N TYR A 18 -1.42 4.26 0.52
CA TYR A 18 -2.78 3.74 0.39
C TYR A 18 -3.58 4.52 -0.64
N LEU A 19 -3.46 5.85 -0.63
CA LEU A 19 -4.11 6.72 -1.60
C LEU A 19 -3.59 6.43 -3.01
N ALA A 20 -2.27 6.40 -3.20
CA ALA A 20 -1.65 6.06 -4.48
C ALA A 20 -2.13 4.71 -5.02
N CYS A 21 -2.21 3.69 -4.16
CA CYS A 21 -2.71 2.37 -4.54
C CYS A 21 -4.21 2.39 -4.88
N SER A 22 -5.03 3.12 -4.11
CA SER A 22 -6.46 3.23 -4.36
C SER A 22 -6.80 3.88 -5.71
N PHE A 23 -5.95 4.80 -6.17
CA PHE A 23 -6.09 5.44 -7.48
C PHE A 23 -5.45 4.64 -8.62
N GLY A 24 -4.72 3.55 -8.32
CA GLY A 24 -3.94 2.83 -9.32
C GLY A 24 -2.71 3.60 -9.81
N ASP A 25 -2.23 4.60 -9.07
CA ASP A 25 -1.09 5.42 -9.46
C ASP A 25 0.23 4.70 -9.15
N ARG A 26 0.70 3.94 -10.14
CA ARG A 26 1.98 3.22 -10.09
C ARG A 26 3.17 4.16 -9.92
N THR A 27 3.14 5.35 -10.52
CA THR A 27 4.28 6.28 -10.49
C THR A 27 4.47 6.83 -9.09
N LEU A 28 3.38 7.31 -8.49
CA LEU A 28 3.40 7.80 -7.12
C LEU A 28 3.75 6.67 -6.13
N THR A 29 3.16 5.48 -6.32
CA THR A 29 3.48 4.31 -5.48
C THR A 29 4.97 3.98 -5.50
N LYS A 30 5.59 3.99 -6.68
CA LYS A 30 7.04 3.75 -6.83
C LYS A 30 7.86 4.78 -6.07
N ILE A 31 7.56 6.07 -6.24
CA ILE A 31 8.26 7.15 -5.53
C ILE A 31 8.16 6.95 -4.02
N LEU A 32 6.97 6.64 -3.51
CA LEU A 32 6.75 6.44 -2.07
C LEU A 32 7.55 5.26 -1.52
N ILE A 33 7.60 4.13 -2.23
CA ILE A 33 8.42 2.97 -1.85
C ILE A 33 9.92 3.31 -1.90
N GLU A 34 10.38 4.02 -2.93
CA GLU A 34 11.78 4.45 -3.06
C GLU A 34 12.19 5.47 -1.98
N CYS A 35 11.26 6.28 -1.48
CA CYS A 35 11.45 7.17 -0.34
C CYS A 35 11.44 6.45 1.03
N GLY A 36 11.37 5.12 1.05
CA GLY A 36 11.35 4.32 2.29
C GLY A 36 9.95 3.92 2.76
N GLY A 37 8.94 4.06 1.92
CA GLY A 37 7.60 3.55 2.18
C GLY A 37 7.58 2.03 2.29
N TYR A 38 6.85 1.51 3.28
CA TYR A 38 6.74 0.08 3.54
C TYR A 38 5.63 -0.54 2.69
N VAL A 39 5.96 -1.57 1.92
CA VAL A 39 5.01 -2.26 1.02
C VAL A 39 3.92 -3.06 1.76
N ASN A 40 4.20 -3.49 2.99
CA ASN A 40 3.34 -4.35 3.81
C ASN A 40 2.76 -3.63 5.02
N ILE A 41 2.67 -2.30 4.96
CA ILE A 41 2.14 -1.52 6.08
C ILE A 41 0.64 -1.76 6.28
N LEU A 42 0.23 -1.95 7.52
CA LEU A 42 -1.17 -2.15 7.89
C LEU A 42 -1.82 -0.84 8.30
N ASP A 43 -2.99 -0.55 7.73
CA ASP A 43 -3.82 0.57 8.17
C ASP A 43 -4.56 0.21 9.48
N ARG A 44 -5.44 1.10 9.95
CA ARG A 44 -6.25 0.85 11.15
C ARG A 44 -7.23 -0.33 10.98
N ASN A 45 -7.56 -0.67 9.74
CA ASN A 45 -8.42 -1.79 9.36
C ASN A 45 -7.62 -3.08 9.07
N GLY A 46 -6.30 -3.08 9.28
CA GLY A 46 -5.44 -4.23 8.97
C GLY A 46 -5.23 -4.46 7.47
N LYS A 47 -5.47 -3.44 6.63
CA LYS A 47 -5.32 -3.51 5.17
C LYS A 47 -3.93 -3.09 4.73
N THR A 48 -3.39 -3.79 3.74
CA THR A 48 -2.12 -3.45 3.08
C THR A 48 -2.35 -2.55 1.86
N PRO A 49 -1.32 -1.83 1.36
CA PRO A 49 -1.41 -1.09 0.11
C PRO A 49 -1.87 -1.96 -1.07
N LEU A 50 -1.47 -3.24 -1.07
CA LEU A 50 -1.92 -4.21 -2.06
C LEU A 50 -3.44 -4.45 -2.00
N ILE A 51 -4.04 -4.57 -0.81
CA ILE A 51 -5.50 -4.69 -0.67
C ILE A 51 -6.20 -3.46 -1.25
N TYR A 52 -5.68 -2.26 -0.99
CA TYR A 52 -6.24 -1.02 -1.56
C TYR A 52 -6.18 -1.01 -3.10
N ALA A 53 -5.08 -1.50 -3.68
CA ALA A 53 -4.96 -1.63 -5.14
C ALA A 53 -5.98 -2.63 -5.71
N PHE A 54 -6.40 -3.65 -4.97
CA PHE A 54 -7.45 -4.57 -5.42
C PHE A 54 -8.86 -4.02 -5.22
N GLU A 55 -9.14 -3.35 -4.10
CA GLU A 55 -10.50 -2.92 -3.73
C GLU A 55 -11.00 -1.71 -4.53
N TYR A 56 -10.12 -0.77 -4.86
CA TYR A 56 -10.54 0.57 -5.30
C TYR A 56 -10.27 0.87 -6.77
N THR A 57 -9.62 -0.05 -7.50
CA THR A 57 -9.28 0.20 -8.90
C THR A 57 -9.51 -1.03 -9.78
N SER A 58 -10.09 -0.83 -10.95
CA SER A 58 -10.51 -1.88 -11.90
C SER A 58 -10.08 -1.52 -13.32
N SER A 59 -8.82 -1.13 -13.48
CA SER A 59 -8.25 -0.64 -14.73
C SER A 59 -7.05 -1.47 -15.16
N ASN A 60 -6.66 -1.43 -16.43
CA ASN A 60 -5.43 -2.09 -16.88
C ASN A 60 -4.18 -1.56 -16.15
N SER A 61 -4.17 -0.29 -15.78
CA SER A 61 -3.11 0.33 -14.95
C SER A 61 -3.01 -0.28 -13.55
N THR A 62 -4.08 -0.88 -13.04
CA THR A 62 -4.09 -1.60 -11.76
C THR A 62 -3.20 -2.85 -11.80
N PHE A 63 -3.20 -3.59 -12.92
CA PHE A 63 -2.39 -4.80 -13.04
C PHE A 63 -0.89 -4.50 -12.98
N ASP A 64 -0.45 -3.39 -13.60
CA ASP A 64 0.94 -2.95 -13.55
C ASP A 64 1.36 -2.53 -12.13
N LEU A 65 0.45 -1.90 -11.39
CA LEU A 65 0.66 -1.55 -9.98
C LEU A 65 0.74 -2.81 -9.10
N ILE A 66 -0.21 -3.74 -9.24
CA ILE A 66 -0.24 -4.99 -8.48
C ILE A 66 1.03 -5.79 -8.72
N SER A 67 1.42 -5.94 -10.00
CA SER A 67 2.64 -6.66 -10.38
C SER A 67 3.86 -6.02 -9.75
N TYR A 68 3.95 -4.68 -9.78
CA TYR A 68 5.02 -3.95 -9.12
C TYR A 68 5.05 -4.15 -7.60
N LEU A 69 3.89 -4.15 -6.92
CA LEU A 69 3.83 -4.41 -5.48
C LEU A 69 4.30 -5.84 -5.16
N ILE A 70 3.88 -6.83 -5.94
CA ILE A 70 4.31 -8.24 -5.78
C ILE A 70 5.83 -8.38 -6.00
N GLU A 71 6.38 -7.71 -7.02
CA GLU A 71 7.84 -7.64 -7.26
C GLU A 71 8.61 -7.02 -6.08
N ARG A 72 7.94 -6.22 -5.25
CA ARG A 72 8.50 -5.60 -4.04
C ARG A 72 8.16 -6.37 -2.77
N ASP A 73 7.88 -7.67 -2.88
CA ASP A 73 7.56 -8.57 -1.76
C ASP A 73 6.28 -8.17 -0.98
N ALA A 74 5.29 -7.60 -1.68
CA ALA A 74 3.96 -7.42 -1.10
C ALA A 74 3.35 -8.77 -0.73
N GLN A 75 2.91 -8.89 0.52
CA GLN A 75 2.28 -10.09 1.03
C GLN A 75 0.81 -10.15 0.57
N ILE A 76 0.51 -11.19 -0.20
CA ILE A 76 -0.81 -11.43 -0.79
C ILE A 76 -1.78 -12.04 0.24
N ASN A 77 -1.26 -12.63 1.31
CA ASN A 77 -2.05 -13.39 2.27
C ASN A 77 -2.51 -12.59 3.50
N PHE A 78 -2.49 -11.25 3.42
CA PHE A 78 -3.12 -10.45 4.46
C PHE A 78 -4.62 -10.51 4.29
N LYS A 79 -5.28 -11.09 5.29
CA LYS A 79 -6.72 -10.98 5.46
C LYS A 79 -6.98 -9.68 6.21
N ASP A 80 -7.89 -8.87 5.69
CA ASP A 80 -8.38 -7.73 6.45
C ASP A 80 -9.18 -8.23 7.67
N GLN A 81 -9.73 -7.32 8.47
CA GLN A 81 -10.56 -7.68 9.63
C GLN A 81 -11.83 -8.49 9.27
N ASN A 82 -12.16 -8.60 7.99
CA ASN A 82 -13.34 -9.32 7.50
C ASN A 82 -13.03 -10.75 7.04
N GLY A 83 -11.74 -11.13 6.96
CA GLY A 83 -11.30 -12.52 6.78
C GLY A 83 -11.11 -12.96 5.34
#